data_AF-A0A1G4JV66-F1
#
_entry.id   AF-A0A1G4JV66-F1
#
_cell.length_a   1.000
_cell.length_b   1.000
_cell.length_c   1.000
_cell.angle_alpha   90.00
_cell.angle_beta   90.00
_cell.angle_gamma   90.00
#
_symmetry.space_group_name_H-M   'P 1'
#
loop_
_entity.id
_entity.type
_entity.pdbx_description
1 polymer ?
#
loop_
_entity_poly.entity_id
_entity_poly.type
_entity_poly.pdbx_seq_one_letter_code
_entity_poly.pdbx_strand_id
1 'polypeptide(L)'
;MDLLDDTWDLPVSKNINRELFTDYEKDEAFDIDSFLLDNNFHYVPLDTLSKDLTSLTQEMDHALLDASSKSYKDFVTLCDRFSSTTETRPEMQNVKLDLTEFLHQLRELTKTDIANTREIVADTVDYLQTLDKLSVILANSTFLKSSLHLARKLCNVLESLCADDKKNHLDIILCGDLLTQLHQLTAKSHSALLKLQQIDSPLMVQLRSEYHSVISQFRACLHVLCDKCVESPSDTKELAAQLATLIPTDN
;
A
#
# COMPACT_ATOMS: atom_id res chain seq x y z
N MET A 1 -23.22 -84.73 -74.86
CA MET A 1 -23.90 -83.58 -74.22
C MET A 1 -22.92 -83.07 -73.18
N ASP A 2 -22.54 -81.81 -73.34
CA ASP A 2 -21.45 -81.10 -72.67
C ASP A 2 -21.54 -81.12 -71.15
N LEU A 3 -20.41 -81.45 -70.51
CA LEU A 3 -20.08 -81.07 -69.13
C LEU A 3 -18.54 -80.90 -69.02
N LEU A 4 -17.95 -80.09 -69.90
CA LEU A 4 -16.69 -79.41 -69.61
C LEU A 4 -17.09 -78.04 -69.10
N ASP A 5 -17.15 -77.92 -67.77
CA ASP A 5 -17.30 -76.65 -67.07
C ASP A 5 -15.90 -76.01 -67.00
N ASP A 6 -15.65 -74.99 -67.82
CA ASP A 6 -14.36 -74.26 -67.99
C ASP A 6 -14.03 -73.32 -66.81
N THR A 7 -14.41 -73.71 -65.58
CA THR A 7 -14.20 -72.93 -64.34
C THR A 7 -13.32 -73.67 -63.31
N TRP A 8 -12.44 -74.55 -63.77
CA TRP A 8 -11.37 -75.10 -62.92
C TRP A 8 -10.20 -74.13 -62.88
N ASP A 9 -10.32 -73.07 -62.07
CA ASP A 9 -9.17 -72.27 -61.63
C ASP A 9 -8.22 -73.21 -60.86
N LEU A 10 -7.07 -73.50 -61.45
CA LEU A 10 -6.01 -74.28 -60.81
C LEU A 10 -5.59 -73.56 -59.52
N PRO A 11 -5.45 -74.25 -58.38
CA PRO A 11 -5.01 -73.61 -57.15
C PRO A 11 -3.60 -73.05 -57.33
N VAL A 12 -3.49 -71.73 -57.52
CA VAL A 12 -2.21 -71.03 -57.55
C VAL A 12 -1.78 -70.84 -56.10
N SER A 13 -0.67 -71.49 -55.72
CA SER A 13 -0.04 -71.28 -54.41
C SER A 13 0.47 -69.83 -54.31
N LYS A 14 0.22 -69.17 -53.19
CA LYS A 14 0.76 -67.82 -52.94
C LYS A 14 2.28 -67.87 -52.68
N ASN A 15 3.01 -66.82 -53.08
CA ASN A 15 4.43 -66.70 -52.78
C ASN A 15 4.64 -66.43 -51.28
N ILE A 16 5.63 -67.09 -50.68
CA ILE A 16 5.97 -66.99 -49.25
C ILE A 16 6.78 -65.71 -49.03
N ASN A 17 6.11 -64.68 -48.51
CA ASN A 17 6.70 -63.37 -48.19
C ASN A 17 6.28 -62.94 -46.77
N ARG A 18 7.00 -61.98 -46.17
CA ARG A 18 6.69 -61.42 -44.84
C ARG A 18 5.24 -60.93 -44.69
N GLU A 19 4.68 -60.35 -45.75
CA GLU A 19 3.28 -59.86 -45.78
C GLU A 19 2.24 -60.99 -45.69
N LEU A 20 2.61 -62.23 -46.05
CA LEU A 20 1.73 -63.38 -45.93
C LEU A 20 1.49 -63.77 -44.46
N PHE A 21 2.45 -63.47 -43.57
CA PHE A 21 2.38 -63.80 -42.15
C PHE A 21 1.79 -62.66 -41.30
N THR A 22 1.78 -61.42 -41.79
CA THR A 22 1.19 -60.28 -41.07
C THR A 22 -0.33 -60.40 -40.92
N ASP A 23 -1.00 -61.11 -41.85
CA ASP A 23 -2.44 -61.36 -41.77
C ASP A 23 -2.82 -62.36 -40.66
N TYR A 24 -1.86 -63.19 -40.23
CA TYR A 24 -2.01 -64.19 -39.15
C TYR A 24 -1.41 -63.72 -37.81
N GLU A 25 -0.89 -62.49 -37.75
CA GLU A 25 -0.29 -61.89 -36.53
C GLU A 25 -1.34 -61.51 -35.46
N LYS A 26 -2.63 -61.55 -35.83
CA LYS A 26 -3.74 -61.15 -34.95
C LYS A 26 -4.20 -62.23 -33.98
N ASP A 27 -3.85 -63.48 -34.22
CA ASP A 27 -4.22 -64.60 -33.36
C ASP A 27 -3.05 -64.98 -32.43
N GLU A 28 -3.35 -65.23 -31.15
CA GLU A 28 -2.33 -65.52 -30.12
C GLU A 28 -1.54 -66.82 -30.37
N ALA A 29 -2.01 -67.68 -31.29
CA ALA A 29 -1.35 -68.92 -31.67
C ALA A 29 -1.38 -69.11 -33.19
N PHE A 30 -0.21 -69.26 -33.79
CA PHE A 30 -0.08 -69.54 -35.23
C PHE A 30 -0.51 -70.98 -35.53
N ASP A 31 -1.65 -71.14 -36.21
CA ASP A 31 -2.12 -72.44 -36.68
C ASP A 31 -1.52 -72.79 -38.04
N ILE A 32 -0.60 -73.75 -38.03
CA ILE A 32 0.14 -74.22 -39.21
C ILE A 32 -0.81 -74.90 -40.20
N ASP A 33 -1.79 -75.65 -39.72
CA ASP A 33 -2.66 -76.47 -40.57
C ASP A 33 -3.61 -75.56 -41.38
N SER A 34 -4.18 -74.55 -40.71
CA SER A 34 -4.99 -73.51 -41.36
C SER A 34 -4.16 -72.69 -42.35
N PHE A 35 -2.94 -72.29 -42.00
CA PHE A 35 -2.05 -71.54 -42.89
C PHE A 35 -1.70 -72.30 -44.17
N LEU A 36 -1.42 -73.60 -44.07
CA LEU A 36 -1.10 -74.43 -45.23
C LEU A 36 -2.33 -74.62 -46.14
N LEU A 37 -3.53 -74.73 -45.56
CA LEU A 37 -4.80 -74.93 -46.27
C LEU A 37 -5.23 -73.66 -47.01
N ASP A 38 -5.23 -72.53 -46.31
CA ASP A 38 -5.73 -71.24 -46.81
C ASP A 38 -4.86 -70.65 -47.93
N ASN A 39 -3.61 -71.07 -48.02
CA ASN A 39 -2.66 -70.59 -49.02
C ASN A 39 -2.29 -71.64 -50.09
N ASN A 40 -3.05 -72.75 -50.15
CA ASN A 40 -2.91 -73.83 -51.13
C ASN A 40 -1.51 -74.50 -51.14
N PHE A 41 -0.78 -74.49 -50.01
CA PHE A 41 0.54 -75.13 -49.89
C PHE A 41 0.46 -76.67 -49.85
N HIS A 42 -0.74 -77.23 -49.84
CA HIS A 42 -1.03 -78.67 -49.90
C HIS A 42 -0.55 -79.34 -51.21
N TYR A 43 -0.28 -78.54 -52.23
CA TYR A 43 0.16 -78.99 -53.56
C TYR A 43 1.66 -78.74 -53.80
N VAL A 44 2.38 -78.17 -52.84
CA VAL A 44 3.81 -77.83 -52.96
C VAL A 44 4.67 -78.92 -52.33
N PRO A 45 5.77 -79.37 -52.98
CA PRO A 45 6.69 -80.31 -52.35
C PRO A 45 7.30 -79.72 -51.08
N LEU A 46 7.35 -80.52 -50.01
CA LEU A 46 7.83 -80.10 -48.70
C LEU A 46 9.26 -79.52 -48.74
N ASP A 47 10.11 -80.03 -49.62
CA ASP A 47 11.50 -79.54 -49.79
C ASP A 47 11.55 -78.10 -50.33
N THR A 48 10.59 -77.71 -51.18
CA THR A 48 10.52 -76.36 -51.75
C THR A 48 10.01 -75.38 -50.71
N LEU A 49 8.96 -75.77 -49.99
CA LEU A 49 8.41 -75.01 -48.86
C LEU A 49 9.46 -74.79 -47.76
N SER A 50 10.20 -75.85 -47.41
CA SER A 50 11.27 -75.79 -46.41
C SER A 50 12.37 -74.82 -46.82
N LYS A 51 12.76 -74.81 -48.10
CA LYS A 51 13.81 -73.91 -48.60
C LYS A 51 13.37 -72.44 -48.55
N ASP A 52 12.14 -72.16 -48.96
CA ASP A 52 11.58 -70.81 -48.98
C ASP A 52 11.36 -70.27 -47.55
N LEU A 53 10.87 -71.10 -46.63
CA LEU A 53 10.77 -70.75 -45.20
C LEU A 53 12.13 -70.50 -44.56
N THR A 54 13.15 -71.31 -44.91
CA THR A 54 14.52 -71.12 -44.38
C THR A 54 15.11 -69.81 -44.88
N SER A 55 14.88 -69.47 -46.16
CA SER A 55 15.32 -68.20 -46.74
C SER A 55 14.63 -67.00 -46.07
N LEU A 56 13.32 -67.08 -45.86
CA LEU A 56 12.56 -66.02 -45.19
C LEU A 56 12.99 -65.83 -43.73
N THR A 57 13.27 -66.93 -43.02
CA THR A 57 13.76 -66.89 -41.63
C THR A 57 15.09 -66.14 -41.54
N GLN A 58 16.03 -66.45 -42.45
CA GLN A 58 17.33 -65.76 -42.50
C GLN A 58 17.19 -64.26 -42.82
N GLU A 59 16.27 -63.90 -43.70
CA GLU A 59 15.98 -62.51 -44.03
C GLU A 59 15.34 -61.76 -42.85
N MET A 60 14.43 -62.41 -42.12
CA MET A 60 13.81 -61.85 -40.92
C MET A 60 14.83 -61.67 -39.78
N ASP A 61 15.70 -62.64 -39.55
CA ASP A 61 16.76 -62.54 -38.54
C ASP A 61 17.68 -61.35 -38.83
N HIS A 62 18.06 -61.15 -40.09
CA HIS A 62 18.86 -60.00 -40.50
C HIS A 62 18.13 -58.66 -40.30
N ALA A 63 16.86 -58.60 -40.70
CA ALA A 63 16.05 -57.38 -40.55
C ALA A 63 15.80 -57.02 -39.08
N LEU A 64 15.59 -58.01 -38.21
CA LEU A 64 15.44 -57.81 -36.76
C LEU A 64 16.75 -57.33 -36.12
N LEU A 65 17.89 -57.89 -36.53
CA LEU A 65 19.20 -57.46 -36.06
C LEU A 65 19.46 -55.99 -36.40
N ASP A 66 19.16 -55.58 -37.64
CA ASP A 66 19.34 -54.20 -38.10
C ASP A 66 18.38 -53.23 -37.39
N ALA A 67 17.12 -53.60 -37.19
CA ALA A 67 16.15 -52.81 -36.46
C ALA A 67 16.56 -52.62 -34.98
N SER A 68 16.99 -53.69 -34.32
CA SER A 68 17.47 -53.67 -32.93
C SER A 68 18.74 -52.81 -32.78
N SER A 69 19.72 -53.00 -33.68
CA SER A 69 20.96 -52.22 -33.70
C SER A 69 20.70 -50.72 -33.89
N LYS A 70 19.78 -50.36 -34.79
CA LYS A 70 19.39 -48.96 -35.01
C LYS A 70 18.69 -48.37 -33.80
N SER A 71 17.76 -49.09 -33.19
CA SER A 71 17.06 -48.65 -31.97
C SER A 71 18.02 -48.46 -30.79
N TYR A 72 19.03 -49.32 -30.65
CA TYR A 72 20.04 -49.18 -29.61
C TYR A 72 20.93 -47.95 -29.83
N LYS A 73 21.29 -47.66 -31.08
CA LYS A 73 22.06 -46.45 -31.44
C LYS A 73 21.27 -45.16 -31.18
N ASP A 74 19.97 -45.17 -31.46
CA ASP A 74 19.06 -44.05 -31.17
C ASP A 74 18.91 -43.85 -29.65
N PHE A 75 18.86 -44.93 -28.89
CA PHE A 75 18.83 -44.88 -27.42
C PHE A 75 20.14 -44.31 -26.83
N VAL A 76 21.30 -44.75 -27.32
CA VAL A 76 22.60 -44.25 -26.87
C VAL A 76 22.76 -42.76 -27.18
N THR A 77 22.37 -42.33 -28.37
CA THR A 77 22.43 -40.90 -28.74
C THR A 77 21.46 -40.03 -27.92
N LEU A 78 20.34 -40.57 -27.48
CA LEU A 78 19.44 -39.88 -26.55
C LEU A 78 20.07 -39.74 -25.16
N CYS A 79 20.65 -40.81 -24.62
CA CYS A 79 21.35 -40.79 -23.34
C CYS A 79 22.53 -39.81 -23.33
N ASP A 80 23.32 -39.76 -24.40
CA ASP A 80 24.44 -38.82 -24.52
C ASP A 80 23.99 -37.35 -24.53
N ARG A 81 22.84 -37.04 -25.15
CA ARG A 81 22.29 -35.66 -25.15
C ARG A 81 21.85 -35.20 -23.77
N PHE A 82 21.29 -36.09 -22.95
CA PHE A 82 20.90 -35.75 -21.57
C PHE A 82 22.07 -35.79 -20.58
N SER A 83 23.11 -36.59 -20.86
CA SER A 83 24.32 -36.64 -20.04
C SER A 83 25.23 -35.43 -20.28
N SER A 84 25.17 -34.81 -21.46
CA SER A 84 26.04 -33.67 -21.85
C SER A 84 25.41 -32.29 -21.63
N THR A 85 24.13 -32.20 -21.23
CA THR A 85 23.53 -30.96 -20.71
C THR A 85 23.97 -30.70 -19.27
N THR A 86 25.27 -30.50 -19.09
CA THR A 86 25.88 -30.07 -17.82
C THR A 86 25.68 -28.58 -17.55
N GLU A 87 25.18 -27.78 -18.48
CA GLU A 87 24.92 -26.34 -18.31
C GLU A 87 23.65 -26.03 -17.50
N THR A 88 22.61 -26.86 -17.60
CA THR A 88 21.33 -26.60 -16.91
C THR A 88 21.43 -26.74 -15.38
N ARG A 89 22.38 -27.57 -14.90
CA ARG A 89 22.64 -27.78 -13.47
C ARG A 89 23.28 -26.57 -12.76
N PRO A 90 24.41 -26.02 -13.23
CA PRO A 90 25.03 -24.83 -12.65
C PRO A 90 24.14 -23.59 -12.79
N GLU A 91 23.40 -23.45 -13.88
CA GLU A 91 22.41 -22.37 -14.01
C GLU A 91 21.30 -22.48 -12.95
N MET A 92 20.72 -23.68 -12.74
CA MET A 92 19.76 -23.89 -11.63
C MET A 92 20.37 -23.62 -10.26
N GLN A 93 21.67 -23.88 -10.10
CA GLN A 93 22.38 -23.67 -8.83
C GLN A 93 22.64 -22.18 -8.57
N ASN A 94 22.95 -21.41 -9.62
CA ASN A 94 23.04 -19.95 -9.57
C ASN A 94 21.66 -19.33 -9.28
N VAL A 95 20.60 -19.77 -9.97
CA VAL A 95 19.23 -19.31 -9.70
C VAL A 95 18.80 -19.59 -8.25
N LYS A 96 19.22 -20.73 -7.68
CA LYS A 96 18.97 -21.05 -6.28
C LYS A 96 19.72 -20.11 -5.32
N LEU A 97 20.96 -19.74 -5.65
CA LEU A 97 21.73 -18.77 -4.86
C LEU A 97 21.06 -17.39 -4.92
N ASP A 98 20.70 -16.92 -6.12
CA ASP A 98 20.00 -15.65 -6.33
C ASP A 98 18.67 -15.59 -5.57
N LEU A 99 17.88 -16.67 -5.59
CA LEU A 99 16.64 -16.79 -4.82
C LEU A 99 16.88 -16.72 -3.31
N THR A 100 17.99 -17.30 -2.83
CA THR A 100 18.32 -17.31 -1.41
C THR A 100 18.76 -15.92 -0.96
N GLU A 101 19.56 -15.23 -1.78
CA GLU A 101 19.97 -13.85 -1.54
C GLU A 101 18.77 -12.89 -1.59
N PHE A 102 17.90 -13.04 -2.58
CA PHE A 102 16.66 -12.26 -2.67
C PHE A 102 15.76 -12.48 -1.45
N LEU A 103 15.59 -13.72 -1.00
CA LEU A 103 14.83 -14.01 0.22
C LEU A 103 15.47 -13.40 1.47
N HIS A 104 16.80 -13.29 1.51
CA HIS A 104 17.50 -12.63 2.60
C HIS A 104 17.26 -11.12 2.57
N GLN A 105 17.46 -10.47 1.43
CA GLN A 105 17.21 -9.04 1.22
C GLN A 105 15.75 -8.68 1.51
N LEU A 106 14.79 -9.50 1.08
CA LEU A 106 13.37 -9.27 1.34
C LEU A 106 13.05 -9.38 2.83
N ARG A 107 13.74 -10.28 3.54
CA ARG A 107 13.57 -10.46 4.99
C ARG A 107 14.21 -9.33 5.78
N GLU A 108 15.36 -8.79 5.34
CA GLU A 108 15.95 -7.56 5.89
C GLU A 108 15.02 -6.36 5.64
N LEU A 109 14.63 -6.10 4.39
CA LEU A 109 13.72 -5.01 4.05
C LEU A 109 12.44 -5.03 4.90
N THR A 110 11.84 -6.22 5.09
CA THR A 110 10.60 -6.35 5.85
C THR A 110 10.80 -6.21 7.36
N LYS A 111 11.90 -6.73 7.91
CA LYS A 111 12.11 -6.76 9.37
C LYS A 111 12.82 -5.54 9.92
N THR A 112 13.82 -5.03 9.23
CA THR A 112 14.63 -3.91 9.71
C THR A 112 14.17 -2.62 9.07
N ASP A 113 14.11 -2.55 7.74
CA ASP A 113 13.98 -1.26 7.08
C ASP A 113 12.55 -0.71 7.19
N ILE A 114 11.54 -1.54 6.95
CA ILE A 114 10.13 -1.12 7.10
C ILE A 114 9.81 -0.81 8.57
N ALA A 115 10.31 -1.60 9.51
CA ALA A 115 10.07 -1.38 10.94
C ALA A 115 10.73 -0.09 11.43
N ASN A 116 12.02 0.10 11.12
CA ASN A 116 12.77 1.31 11.46
C ASN A 116 12.17 2.54 10.77
N THR A 117 11.81 2.43 9.49
CA THR A 117 11.18 3.55 8.76
C THR A 117 9.84 3.91 9.39
N ARG A 118 9.04 2.92 9.79
CA ARG A 118 7.77 3.17 10.49
C ARG A 118 7.96 3.86 11.83
N GLU A 119 8.97 3.45 12.60
CA GLU A 119 9.32 4.09 13.88
C GLU A 119 9.78 5.54 13.66
N ILE A 120 10.71 5.76 12.74
CA ILE A 120 11.19 7.11 12.39
C ILE A 120 10.04 8.01 11.92
N VAL A 121 9.13 7.48 11.09
CA VAL A 121 7.96 8.23 10.62
C VAL A 121 7.02 8.53 11.78
N ALA A 122 6.78 7.58 12.69
CA ALA A 122 5.95 7.81 13.87
C ALA A 122 6.54 8.90 14.77
N ASP A 123 7.83 8.81 15.10
CA ASP A 123 8.54 9.82 15.90
C ASP A 123 8.50 11.19 15.23
N THR A 124 8.68 11.23 13.91
CA THR A 124 8.61 12.48 13.13
C THR A 124 7.21 13.08 13.17
N VAL A 125 6.15 12.26 13.05
CA VAL A 125 4.77 12.72 13.14
C VAL A 125 4.47 13.23 14.54
N ASP A 126 4.88 12.53 15.59
CA ASP A 126 4.70 12.96 16.98
C ASP A 126 5.45 14.28 17.24
N TYR A 127 6.67 14.41 16.75
CA TYR A 127 7.42 15.65 16.80
C TYR A 127 6.67 16.80 16.09
N LEU A 128 6.18 16.58 14.87
CA LEU A 128 5.41 17.59 14.13
C LEU A 128 4.12 17.99 14.86
N GLN A 129 3.42 17.04 15.49
CA GLN A 129 2.23 17.35 16.30
C GLN A 129 2.58 18.18 17.54
N THR A 130 3.70 17.90 18.21
CA THR A 130 4.16 18.74 19.32
C THR A 130 4.56 20.13 18.86
N LEU A 131 5.21 20.24 17.71
CA LEU A 131 5.57 21.52 17.11
C LEU A 131 4.33 22.34 16.74
N ASP A 132 3.28 21.72 16.22
CA ASP A 132 2.01 22.37 15.90
C ASP A 132 1.33 22.91 17.16
N LYS A 133 1.29 22.12 18.24
CA LYS A 133 0.80 22.58 19.56
C LYS A 133 1.59 23.80 20.07
N LEU A 134 2.92 23.79 19.93
CA LEU A 134 3.76 24.92 20.30
C LEU A 134 3.51 26.15 19.42
N SER A 135 3.28 25.96 18.11
CA SER A 135 2.93 27.03 17.17
C SER A 135 1.64 27.73 17.57
N VAL A 136 0.60 26.95 17.92
CA VAL A 136 -0.69 27.49 18.40
C VAL A 136 -0.52 28.27 19.71
N ILE A 137 0.26 27.75 20.66
CA ILE A 137 0.57 28.44 21.93
C ILE A 137 1.30 29.75 21.65
N LEU A 138 2.26 29.75 20.73
CA LEU A 138 3.04 30.92 20.38
C LEU A 138 2.17 31.99 19.72
N ALA A 139 1.30 31.61 18.77
CA ALA A 139 0.33 32.51 18.14
C ALA A 139 -0.64 33.12 19.17
N ASN A 140 -1.11 32.33 20.15
CA ASN A 140 -1.93 32.84 21.23
C ASN A 140 -1.18 33.84 22.11
N SER A 141 0.10 33.58 22.41
CA SER A 141 0.92 34.48 23.22
C SER A 141 1.23 35.81 22.52
N THR A 142 1.48 35.80 21.21
CA THR A 142 1.76 37.01 20.41
C THR A 142 0.49 37.85 20.20
N PHE A 143 -0.64 37.18 19.96
CA PHE A 143 -1.95 37.82 19.93
C PHE A 143 -2.25 38.48 21.28
N LEU A 144 -2.06 37.77 22.39
CA LEU A 144 -2.30 38.28 23.73
C LEU A 144 -1.43 39.51 24.02
N LYS A 145 -0.13 39.47 23.69
CA LYS A 145 0.78 40.62 23.85
C LYS A 145 0.30 41.84 23.06
N SER A 146 -0.11 41.65 21.81
CA SER A 146 -0.64 42.72 20.96
C SER A 146 -1.95 43.30 21.52
N SER A 147 -2.84 42.42 22.01
CA SER A 147 -4.08 42.79 22.67
C SER A 147 -3.81 43.65 23.92
N LEU A 148 -2.93 43.19 24.82
CA LEU A 148 -2.58 43.95 26.03
C LEU A 148 -1.94 45.31 25.72
N HIS A 149 -1.11 45.38 24.68
CA HIS A 149 -0.52 46.64 24.24
C HIS A 149 -1.58 47.62 23.71
N LEU A 150 -2.56 47.13 22.95
CA LEU A 150 -3.68 47.92 22.47
C LEU A 150 -4.57 48.37 23.64
N ALA A 151 -4.87 47.48 24.59
CA ALA A 151 -5.61 47.82 25.81
C ALA A 151 -4.94 48.97 26.58
N ARG A 152 -3.62 48.89 26.77
CA ARG A 152 -2.84 49.94 27.44
C ARG A 152 -2.93 51.28 26.71
N LYS A 153 -2.84 51.27 25.38
CA LYS A 153 -3.02 52.49 24.57
C LYS A 153 -4.43 53.06 24.73
N LEU A 154 -5.46 52.23 24.70
CA LEU A 154 -6.83 52.67 24.91
C LEU A 154 -7.04 53.22 26.32
N CYS A 155 -6.47 52.60 27.36
CA CYS A 155 -6.49 53.14 28.72
C CYS A 155 -5.84 54.52 28.79
N ASN A 156 -4.66 54.70 28.19
CA ASN A 156 -3.98 56.00 28.20
C ASN A 156 -4.78 57.09 27.45
N VAL A 157 -5.45 56.72 26.34
CA VAL A 157 -6.32 57.65 25.60
C VAL A 157 -7.55 57.99 26.44
N LEU A 158 -8.18 57.00 27.07
CA LEU A 158 -9.32 57.23 27.97
C LEU A 158 -8.93 58.10 29.16
N GLU A 159 -7.78 57.85 29.77
CA GLU A 159 -7.24 58.66 30.87
C GLU A 159 -6.99 60.10 30.40
N SER A 160 -6.42 60.31 29.20
CA SER A 160 -6.23 61.64 28.63
C SER A 160 -7.55 62.37 28.34
N LEU A 161 -8.55 61.67 27.84
CA LEU A 161 -9.90 62.22 27.60
C LEU A 161 -10.61 62.55 28.92
N CYS A 162 -10.36 61.77 29.98
CA CYS A 162 -10.88 62.03 31.31
C CYS A 162 -10.12 63.18 32.00
N ALA A 163 -8.84 63.41 31.71
CA ALA A 163 -8.02 64.45 32.34
C ALA A 163 -8.17 65.84 31.71
N ASP A 164 -8.70 65.93 30.48
CA ASP A 164 -8.86 67.20 29.76
C ASP A 164 -10.09 67.99 30.28
N ASP A 165 -10.01 68.46 31.53
CA ASP A 165 -11.04 69.25 32.25
C ASP A 165 -11.33 70.64 31.62
N LYS A 166 -10.72 70.99 30.49
CA LYS A 166 -10.79 72.35 29.91
C LYS A 166 -11.82 72.50 28.79
N LYS A 167 -12.47 71.43 28.33
CA LYS A 167 -13.59 71.50 27.39
C LYS A 167 -14.75 70.69 27.97
N ASN A 168 -15.81 71.40 28.38
CA ASN A 168 -17.08 70.87 28.91
C ASN A 168 -17.87 69.94 27.96
N HIS A 169 -17.19 69.14 27.13
CA HIS A 169 -17.80 68.10 26.34
C HIS A 169 -16.90 66.87 26.45
N LEU A 170 -17.06 66.13 27.54
CA LEU A 170 -16.72 64.71 27.53
C LEU A 170 -17.57 64.08 26.43
N ASP A 171 -16.95 63.56 25.37
CA ASP A 171 -17.68 62.78 24.37
C ASP A 171 -18.11 61.47 25.03
N ILE A 172 -19.29 61.50 25.64
CA ILE A 172 -19.90 60.41 26.41
C ILE A 172 -20.01 59.16 25.54
N ILE A 173 -20.34 59.33 24.25
CA ILE A 173 -20.45 58.25 23.27
C ILE A 173 -19.07 57.60 23.05
N LEU A 174 -18.02 58.40 22.85
CA LEU A 174 -16.66 57.90 22.63
C LEU A 174 -16.09 57.19 23.87
N CYS A 175 -16.34 57.74 25.05
CA CYS A 175 -15.92 57.12 26.32
C CYS A 175 -16.66 55.79 26.55
N GLY A 176 -17.95 55.74 26.22
CA GLY A 176 -18.77 54.54 26.27
C GLY A 176 -18.33 53.43 25.32
N ASP A 177 -18.04 53.80 24.06
CA ASP A 177 -17.51 52.88 23.06
C ASP A 177 -16.11 52.38 23.45
N LEU A 178 -15.24 53.27 23.94
CA LEU A 178 -13.92 52.90 24.47
C LEU A 178 -14.03 51.95 25.66
N LEU A 179 -14.97 52.18 26.59
CA LEU A 179 -15.22 51.30 27.73
C LEU A 179 -15.64 49.91 27.28
N THR A 180 -16.58 49.85 26.34
CA THR A 180 -17.13 48.60 25.81
C THR A 180 -16.05 47.79 25.09
N GLN A 181 -15.24 48.46 24.27
CA GLN A 181 -14.12 47.84 23.58
C GLN A 181 -13.03 47.38 24.57
N LEU A 182 -12.67 48.19 25.56
CA LEU A 182 -11.73 47.83 26.62
C LEU A 182 -12.20 46.62 27.43
N HIS A 183 -13.48 46.58 27.80
CA HIS A 183 -14.06 45.45 28.54
C HIS A 183 -14.05 44.17 27.70
N GLN A 184 -14.49 44.23 26.43
CA GLN A 184 -14.44 43.08 25.52
C GLN A 184 -13.01 42.57 25.32
N LEU A 185 -12.05 43.48 25.19
CA LEU A 185 -10.65 43.14 24.97
C LEU A 185 -10.02 42.53 26.23
N THR A 186 -10.36 43.07 27.41
CA THR A 186 -9.93 42.53 28.71
C THR A 186 -10.52 41.15 28.96
N ALA A 187 -11.82 40.93 28.66
CA ALA A 187 -12.48 39.63 28.78
C ALA A 187 -11.87 38.59 27.82
N LYS A 188 -11.60 38.97 26.56
CA LYS A 188 -10.90 38.11 25.59
C LYS A 188 -9.49 37.76 26.06
N SER A 189 -8.72 38.75 26.52
CA SER A 189 -7.39 38.55 27.10
C SER A 189 -7.40 37.65 28.34
N HIS A 190 -8.42 37.76 29.20
CA HIS A 190 -8.61 36.87 30.34
C HIS A 190 -8.82 35.42 29.91
N SER A 191 -9.71 35.20 28.94
CA SER A 191 -9.99 33.86 28.40
C SER A 191 -8.76 33.21 27.75
N ALA A 192 -7.94 34.01 27.06
CA ALA A 192 -6.67 33.57 26.47
C ALA A 192 -5.63 33.23 27.54
N LEU A 193 -5.54 34.02 28.61
CA LEU A 193 -4.68 33.73 29.76
C LEU A 193 -5.06 32.43 30.49
N LEU A 194 -6.36 32.16 30.64
CA LEU A 194 -6.85 30.90 31.25
C LEU A 194 -6.44 29.67 30.43
N LYS A 195 -6.53 29.75 29.09
CA LYS A 195 -6.07 28.67 28.20
C LYS A 195 -4.57 28.42 28.30
N LEU A 196 -3.79 29.44 28.69
CA LEU A 196 -2.34 29.38 28.84
C LEU A 196 -1.91 29.17 30.30
N GLN A 197 -2.86 28.92 31.23
CA GLN A 197 -2.58 28.89 32.66
C GLN A 197 -1.63 27.78 33.09
N GLN A 198 -1.64 26.66 32.38
CA GLN A 198 -0.83 25.46 32.65
C GLN A 198 0.64 25.62 32.23
N ILE A 199 1.00 26.71 31.55
CA ILE A 199 2.35 26.95 31.06
C ILE A 199 3.10 27.80 32.10
N ASP A 200 3.91 27.15 32.92
CA ASP A 200 4.85 27.82 33.84
C ASP A 200 6.07 28.32 33.07
N SER A 201 5.90 29.46 32.41
CA SER A 201 6.96 30.17 31.68
C SER A 201 7.13 31.59 32.23
N PRO A 202 8.37 32.13 32.29
CA PRO A 202 8.61 33.52 32.69
C PRO A 202 7.84 34.52 31.79
N LEU A 203 7.61 34.18 30.52
CA LEU A 203 6.79 34.98 29.61
C LEU A 203 5.33 35.10 30.10
N MET A 204 4.77 34.02 30.65
CA MET A 204 3.40 34.03 31.17
C MET A 204 3.28 34.86 32.44
N VAL A 205 4.31 34.84 33.30
CA VAL A 205 4.38 35.73 34.47
C VAL A 205 4.40 37.19 34.04
N GLN A 206 5.19 37.54 33.01
CA GLN A 206 5.20 38.88 32.45
C GLN A 206 3.83 39.27 31.87
N LEU A 207 3.22 38.41 31.06
CA LEU A 207 1.90 38.67 30.47
C LEU A 207 0.80 38.83 31.52
N ARG A 208 0.83 38.05 32.61
CA ARG A 208 -0.10 38.20 33.76
C ARG A 208 0.12 39.53 34.48
N SER A 209 1.37 39.91 34.71
CA SER A 209 1.71 41.21 35.32
C SER A 209 1.22 42.37 34.45
N GLU A 210 1.46 42.30 33.13
CA GLU A 210 1.00 43.30 32.18
C GLU A 210 -0.53 43.39 32.11
N TYR A 211 -1.22 42.25 32.14
CA TYR A 211 -2.68 42.21 32.22
C TYR A 211 -3.22 42.82 33.52
N HIS A 212 -2.60 42.51 34.66
CA HIS A 212 -2.98 43.10 35.95
C HIS A 212 -2.78 44.62 35.96
N SER A 213 -1.67 45.10 35.38
CA SER A 213 -1.42 46.53 35.21
C SER A 213 -2.50 47.21 34.35
N VAL A 214 -2.90 46.59 33.24
CA VAL A 214 -3.98 47.11 32.36
C VAL A 214 -5.32 47.14 33.10
N ILE A 215 -5.67 46.09 33.85
CA ILE A 215 -6.90 46.09 34.66
C ILE A 215 -6.86 47.20 35.71
N SER A 216 -5.73 47.38 36.39
CA SER A 216 -5.57 48.42 37.40
C SER A 216 -5.78 49.81 36.81
N GLN A 217 -5.18 50.09 35.65
CA GLN A 217 -5.39 51.34 34.90
C GLN A 217 -6.83 51.50 34.44
N PHE A 218 -7.46 50.43 33.93
CA PHE A 218 -8.85 50.46 33.52
C PHE A 218 -9.79 50.76 34.71
N ARG A 219 -9.55 50.15 35.87
CA ARG A 219 -10.28 50.45 37.12
C ARG A 219 -10.10 51.89 37.56
N ALA A 220 -8.88 52.44 37.47
CA ALA A 220 -8.64 53.84 37.78
C ALA A 220 -9.44 54.77 36.86
N CYS A 221 -9.49 54.49 35.55
CA CYS A 221 -10.32 55.24 34.60
C CYS A 221 -11.82 55.12 34.90
N LEU A 222 -12.30 53.93 35.28
CA LEU A 222 -13.68 53.72 35.69
C LEU A 222 -14.03 54.52 36.95
N HIS A 223 -13.14 54.58 37.94
CA HIS A 223 -13.35 55.39 39.14
C HIS A 223 -13.48 56.88 38.79
N VAL A 224 -12.59 57.42 37.97
CA VAL A 224 -12.67 58.82 37.52
C VAL A 224 -13.96 59.10 36.74
N LEU A 225 -14.38 58.18 35.87
CA LEU A 225 -15.65 58.31 35.14
C LEU A 225 -16.86 58.22 36.07
N CYS A 226 -16.85 57.34 37.05
CA CYS A 226 -17.89 57.24 38.07
C CYS A 226 -17.99 58.53 38.89
N ASP A 227 -16.86 59.08 39.35
CA ASP A 227 -16.82 60.33 40.11
C ASP A 227 -17.42 61.48 39.28
N LYS A 228 -17.05 61.59 37.99
CA LYS A 228 -17.62 62.56 37.05
C LYS A 228 -19.11 62.35 36.77
N CYS A 229 -19.59 61.10 36.74
CA CYS A 229 -21.01 60.81 36.60
C CYS A 229 -21.82 61.20 37.85
N VAL A 230 -21.23 61.09 39.05
CA VAL A 230 -21.83 61.54 40.31
C VAL A 230 -21.89 63.06 40.39
N GLU A 231 -20.88 63.77 39.88
CA GLU A 231 -20.83 65.23 39.85
C GLU A 231 -21.84 65.85 38.84
N SER A 232 -22.13 65.18 37.71
CA SER A 232 -23.05 65.68 36.67
C SER A 232 -24.07 64.62 36.20
N PRO A 233 -25.10 64.31 37.02
CA PRO A 233 -26.04 63.21 36.78
C PRO A 233 -27.09 63.46 35.69
N SER A 234 -27.28 64.70 35.21
CA SER A 234 -28.21 65.00 34.10
C SER A 234 -27.61 64.66 32.75
N ASP A 235 -26.30 64.85 32.59
CA ASP A 235 -25.62 64.84 31.29
C ASP A 235 -24.99 63.46 31.01
N THR A 236 -24.75 62.63 32.03
CA THR A 236 -24.01 61.37 31.94
C THR A 236 -24.85 60.10 32.05
N LYS A 237 -26.19 60.20 31.93
CA LYS A 237 -27.12 59.05 32.10
C LYS A 237 -26.81 57.85 31.21
N GLU A 238 -26.41 58.08 29.95
CA GLU A 238 -26.06 57.00 29.02
C GLU A 238 -24.76 56.29 29.42
N LEU A 239 -23.77 57.04 29.94
CA LEU A 239 -22.50 56.50 30.42
C LEU A 239 -22.71 55.70 31.72
N ALA A 240 -23.57 56.19 32.62
CA ALA A 240 -23.96 55.49 33.84
C ALA A 240 -24.73 54.18 33.54
N ALA A 241 -25.60 54.17 32.53
CA ALA A 241 -26.28 52.96 32.06
C ALA A 241 -25.29 51.95 31.46
N GLN A 242 -24.32 52.40 30.65
CA GLN A 242 -23.29 51.54 30.09
C GLN A 242 -22.32 50.99 31.16
N LEU A 243 -21.92 51.81 32.13
CA LEU A 243 -21.15 51.38 33.30
C LEU A 243 -21.88 50.27 34.09
N ALA A 244 -23.19 50.41 34.30
CA ALA A 244 -24.02 49.41 34.96
C ALA A 244 -24.13 48.10 34.17
N THR A 245 -24.04 48.13 32.84
CA THR A 245 -24.03 46.91 32.00
C THR A 245 -22.68 46.19 31.97
N LEU A 246 -21.58 46.89 32.29
CA LEU A 246 -20.21 46.36 32.24
C LEU A 246 -19.74 45.76 33.56
N ILE A 247 -20.40 46.11 34.67
CA ILE A 247 -20.23 45.43 35.96
C ILE A 247 -21.23 44.27 35.96
N PRO A 248 -20.80 43.00 35.87
CA PRO A 248 -21.70 41.89 36.07
C PRO A 248 -22.30 42.04 37.48
N THR A 249 -23.62 42.11 37.55
CA THR A 249 -24.34 41.95 38.80
C THR A 249 -24.15 40.48 39.19
N ASP A 250 -23.21 40.23 40.09
CA ASP A 250 -23.02 38.92 40.69
C ASP A 250 -24.35 38.43 41.26
N ASN A 251 -24.85 37.35 40.66
CA ASN A 251 -25.68 36.33 41.30
C ASN A 251 -24.89 35.03 41.22
#